data_AF-B6EU65-F1
#
_entry.id   AF-B6EU65-F1
#
_cell.length_a   1.000
_cell.length_b   1.000
_cell.length_c   1.000
_cell.angle_alpha   90.00
_cell.angle_beta   90.00
_cell.angle_gamma   90.00
#
_symmetry.space_group_name_H-M   'P 1'
#
loop_
_entity.id
_entity.type
_entity.pdbx_description
1 polymer ?
#
loop_
_entity_poly.entity_id
_entity_poly.type
_entity_poly.pdbx_seq_one_letter_code
_entity_poly.pdbx_strand_id
1 'polypeptide(L)'
;MIIRCFQNLNQSSLHLYRGICTSRPSSSVFDKIKNFLLAEERENFDRDNIRKAHQKDNVDEKEWALIYRDVGASRTFYMTAAFVPSFIVGSSIFAFDVNSNSPGNRFDFVQKLVTDSEELGVLIALPSVALAVVFACLIRVQQLRLIRIYQNKNDAEQFMAIRSKFIVKQHKELFRRDETTGFYFADDQTDGVRVAMHFLLGNIQIGSRKSMIIDDMFRANNYRSYMLNETSVPPRL
;
A
#
# COMPACT_ATOMS: atom_id res chain seq x y z
N MET A 1 -6.06 -29.91 18.64
CA MET A 1 -5.31 -30.55 17.53
C MET A 1 -4.80 -29.50 16.51
N ILE A 2 -4.27 -28.36 16.98
CA ILE A 2 -3.70 -27.28 16.14
C ILE A 2 -2.31 -26.84 16.67
N ILE A 3 -1.99 -27.19 17.92
CA ILE A 3 -0.76 -26.77 18.62
C ILE A 3 0.47 -27.62 18.24
N ARG A 4 0.30 -28.74 17.52
CA ARG A 4 1.41 -29.61 17.08
C ARG A 4 1.99 -29.30 15.69
N CYS A 5 1.40 -28.37 14.92
CA CYS A 5 1.95 -28.01 13.59
C CYS A 5 3.07 -26.96 13.64
N PHE A 6 3.26 -26.26 14.76
CA PHE A 6 4.30 -25.22 14.88
C PHE A 6 5.66 -25.71 15.40
N GLN A 7 5.77 -26.98 15.83
CA GLN A 7 7.03 -27.52 16.35
C GLN A 7 7.88 -28.26 15.31
N ASN A 8 7.36 -28.50 14.09
CA ASN A 8 8.06 -29.27 13.04
C ASN A 8 8.76 -28.43 11.96
N LEU A 9 8.84 -27.11 12.13
CA LEU A 9 9.57 -26.22 11.20
C LEU A 9 11.03 -25.97 11.62
N ASN A 10 11.54 -26.68 12.62
CA ASN A 10 12.77 -26.33 13.32
C ASN A 10 14.01 -27.18 12.95
N GLN A 11 14.03 -27.89 11.82
CA GLN A 11 15.12 -28.84 11.53
C GLN A 11 15.66 -28.93 10.08
N SER A 12 15.25 -28.06 9.15
CA SER A 12 15.57 -28.27 7.72
C SER A 12 16.39 -27.18 7.02
N SER A 13 17.22 -26.41 7.75
CA SER A 13 18.18 -25.49 7.13
C SER A 13 19.57 -25.58 7.75
N LEU A 14 20.17 -26.76 7.63
CA LEU A 14 21.59 -27.01 7.86
C LEU A 14 22.24 -27.18 6.47
N HIS A 15 23.34 -26.46 6.25
CA HIS A 15 24.20 -26.45 5.06
C HIS A 15 23.74 -25.59 3.85
N LEU A 16 24.28 -24.37 3.75
CA LEU A 16 25.09 -23.96 2.59
C LEU A 16 25.79 -22.61 2.81
N TYR A 17 27.14 -22.66 2.74
CA TYR A 17 28.09 -21.62 2.30
C TYR A 17 28.18 -20.27 3.05
N ARG A 18 29.23 -20.07 3.87
CA ARG A 18 30.55 -19.47 3.53
C ARG A 18 30.46 -18.00 3.07
N GLY A 19 30.91 -17.09 3.94
CA GLY A 19 31.22 -15.70 3.58
C GLY A 19 31.17 -14.73 4.76
N ILE A 20 32.14 -14.82 5.67
CA ILE A 20 32.35 -13.80 6.70
C ILE A 20 32.92 -12.56 6.00
N CYS A 21 32.10 -11.54 5.80
CA CYS A 21 32.56 -10.19 5.50
C CYS A 21 32.14 -9.26 6.64
N THR A 22 33.17 -8.78 7.32
CA THR A 22 33.16 -7.80 8.40
C THR A 22 32.79 -6.42 7.83
N SER A 23 31.76 -5.76 8.40
CA SER A 23 31.76 -4.31 8.72
C SER A 23 30.34 -3.75 8.98
N ARG A 24 30.29 -2.92 10.04
CA ARG A 24 29.27 -1.96 10.49
C ARG A 24 28.18 -2.43 11.47
N PRO A 25 28.01 -1.69 12.60
CA PRO A 25 27.14 -2.08 13.69
C PRO A 25 25.68 -2.03 13.24
N SER A 26 24.96 -3.08 13.64
CA SER A 26 23.51 -3.25 13.52
C SER A 26 22.78 -1.97 13.94
N SER A 27 22.34 -1.17 12.96
CA SER A 27 21.37 -0.11 13.21
C SER A 27 20.11 -0.73 13.79
N SER A 28 19.57 -0.12 14.85
CA SER A 28 18.39 -0.64 15.53
C SER A 28 17.25 -0.80 14.52
N VAL A 29 16.34 -1.75 14.73
CA VAL A 29 15.18 -1.94 13.85
C VAL A 29 14.42 -0.62 13.66
N PHE A 30 14.39 0.22 14.69
CA PHE A 30 13.83 1.57 14.65
C PHE A 30 14.57 2.50 13.68
N ASP A 31 15.90 2.49 13.65
CA ASP A 31 16.66 3.27 12.67
C ASP A 31 16.38 2.82 11.24
N LYS A 32 16.20 1.51 11.03
CA LYS A 32 15.79 0.99 9.72
C LYS A 32 14.40 1.46 9.31
N ILE A 33 13.44 1.45 10.24
CA ILE A 33 12.07 1.95 9.99
C ILE A 33 12.10 3.45 9.76
N LYS A 34 12.81 4.21 10.61
CA LYS A 34 12.98 5.66 10.47
C LYS A 34 13.62 6.01 9.14
N ASN A 35 14.71 5.34 8.76
CA ASN A 35 15.35 5.53 7.47
C ASN A 35 14.45 5.10 6.31
N PHE A 36 13.55 4.14 6.49
CA PHE A 36 12.57 3.78 5.46
C PHE A 36 11.46 4.84 5.30
N LEU A 37 11.03 5.46 6.40
CA LEU A 37 10.02 6.52 6.42
C LEU A 37 10.59 7.87 5.94
N LEU A 38 11.80 8.20 6.38
CA LEU A 38 12.53 9.44 6.08
C LEU A 38 13.46 9.31 4.88
N ALA A 39 13.58 8.13 4.25
CA ALA A 39 14.37 7.99 3.04
C ALA A 39 13.89 9.07 2.08
N GLU A 40 14.77 10.03 1.83
CA GLU A 40 14.61 11.04 0.79
C GLU A 40 14.24 10.31 -0.49
N GLU A 41 13.45 10.96 -1.34
CA GLU A 41 13.04 10.48 -2.66
C GLU A 41 14.25 10.41 -3.61
N ARG A 42 15.32 9.72 -3.20
CA ARG A 42 16.42 9.28 -4.08
C ARG A 42 15.79 8.77 -5.35
N GLU A 43 16.30 9.28 -6.47
CA GLU A 43 15.78 9.12 -7.83
C GLU A 43 14.86 7.90 -7.92
N ASN A 44 13.56 8.17 -8.06
CA ASN A 44 12.50 7.17 -7.94
C ASN A 44 12.77 5.93 -8.82
N PHE A 45 13.53 6.13 -9.91
CA PHE A 45 13.95 5.16 -10.91
C PHE A 45 15.45 4.81 -10.89
N ASP A 46 16.14 4.96 -9.76
CA ASP A 46 17.50 4.43 -9.57
C ASP A 46 17.54 2.91 -9.79
N ARG A 47 18.63 2.39 -10.34
CA ARG A 47 18.80 0.97 -10.71
C ARG A 47 18.57 0.04 -9.51
N ASP A 48 19.07 0.41 -8.34
CA ASP A 48 18.87 -0.37 -7.13
C ASP A 48 17.41 -0.41 -6.69
N ASN A 49 16.68 0.69 -6.87
CA ASN A 49 15.26 0.77 -6.55
C ASN A 49 14.41 -0.04 -7.53
N ILE A 50 14.74 0.01 -8.83
CA ILE A 50 14.10 -0.80 -9.88
C ILE A 50 14.30 -2.29 -9.58
N ARG A 51 15.54 -2.72 -9.34
CA ARG A 51 15.86 -4.12 -9.01
C ARG A 51 15.08 -4.61 -7.78
N LYS A 52 15.02 -3.80 -6.71
CA LYS A 52 14.24 -4.11 -5.51
C LYS A 52 12.73 -4.20 -5.79
N ALA A 53 12.20 -3.39 -6.70
CA ALA A 53 10.79 -3.44 -7.09
C ALA A 53 10.49 -4.75 -7.84
N HIS A 54 11.30 -5.11 -8.84
CA HIS A 54 11.21 -6.37 -9.58
C HIS A 54 11.27 -7.59 -8.66
N GLN A 55 12.24 -7.61 -7.73
CA GLN A 55 12.36 -8.68 -6.73
C GLN A 55 11.14 -8.77 -5.83
N LYS A 56 10.63 -7.63 -5.34
CA LYS A 56 9.51 -7.63 -4.41
C LYS A 56 8.20 -8.07 -5.08
N ASP A 57 7.99 -7.64 -6.32
CA ASP A 57 6.78 -7.98 -7.05
C ASP A 57 6.92 -9.33 -7.78
N ASN A 58 8.07 -10.01 -7.73
CA ASN A 58 8.37 -11.23 -8.50
C ASN A 58 8.05 -11.04 -9.99
N VAL A 59 8.71 -10.08 -10.63
CA VAL A 59 8.55 -9.74 -12.06
C VAL A 59 9.91 -9.75 -12.73
N ASP A 60 10.06 -10.43 -13.87
CA ASP A 60 11.33 -10.46 -14.60
C ASP A 60 11.68 -9.06 -15.16
N GLU A 61 12.88 -8.59 -14.83
CA GLU A 61 13.45 -7.33 -15.30
C GLU A 61 13.78 -7.38 -16.80
N LYS A 62 13.98 -8.58 -17.38
CA LYS A 62 14.25 -8.74 -18.81
C LYS A 62 13.01 -8.54 -19.67
N GLU A 63 11.84 -8.92 -19.17
CA GLU A 63 10.57 -8.85 -19.91
C GLU A 63 9.80 -7.57 -19.62
N TRP A 64 9.90 -7.04 -18.40
CA TRP A 64 9.09 -5.91 -17.95
C TRP A 64 9.97 -4.73 -17.58
N ALA A 65 9.57 -3.52 -17.99
CA ALA A 65 10.19 -2.28 -17.59
C ALA A 65 9.29 -1.54 -16.59
N LEU A 66 9.84 -1.07 -15.48
CA LEU A 66 9.11 -0.24 -14.52
C LEU A 66 8.95 1.18 -15.08
N ILE A 67 7.70 1.60 -15.31
CA ILE A 67 7.37 2.91 -15.90
C ILE A 67 6.69 3.87 -14.92
N TYR A 68 6.11 3.35 -13.85
CA TYR A 68 5.42 4.14 -12.81
C TYR A 68 5.74 3.55 -11.44
N ARG A 69 6.07 4.40 -10.48
CA ARG A 69 6.30 3.99 -9.10
C ARG A 69 5.85 5.06 -8.13
N ASP A 70 4.79 4.79 -7.38
CA ASP A 70 4.39 5.65 -6.27
C ASP A 70 5.04 5.15 -4.97
N VAL A 71 6.07 5.90 -4.53
CA VAL A 71 6.79 5.61 -3.29
C VAL A 71 5.88 5.83 -2.07
N GLY A 72 5.04 6.86 -2.09
CA GLY A 72 4.08 7.15 -1.03
C GLY A 72 3.03 6.05 -0.88
N ALA A 73 2.45 5.58 -1.99
CA ALA A 73 1.49 4.48 -2.01
C ALA A 73 2.14 3.19 -1.53
N SER A 74 3.39 2.94 -1.95
CA SER A 74 4.16 1.80 -1.48
C SER A 74 4.35 1.83 0.04
N ARG A 75 4.81 2.96 0.61
CA ARG A 75 5.05 3.10 2.06
C ARG A 75 3.77 2.94 2.86
N THR A 76 2.73 3.67 2.49
CA THR A 76 1.41 3.59 3.13
C THR A 76 0.85 2.19 3.07
N PHE A 77 0.98 1.49 1.92
CA PHE A 77 0.56 0.09 1.81
C PHE A 77 1.27 -0.82 2.83
N TYR A 78 2.60 -0.73 2.99
CA TYR A 78 3.31 -1.57 3.97
C TYR A 78 2.95 -1.22 5.41
N MET A 79 2.80 0.08 5.71
CA MET A 79 2.33 0.51 7.02
C MET A 79 0.94 -0.06 7.29
N THR A 80 -0.02 0.10 6.38
CA THR A 80 -1.37 -0.43 6.56
C THR A 80 -1.39 -1.96 6.65
N ALA A 81 -0.58 -2.66 5.85
CA ALA A 81 -0.45 -4.11 5.92
C ALA A 81 0.13 -4.61 7.26
N ALA A 82 0.94 -3.79 7.96
CA ALA A 82 1.44 -4.10 9.30
C ALA A 82 0.46 -3.68 10.41
N PHE A 83 -0.16 -2.50 10.28
CA PHE A 83 -1.06 -1.94 11.28
C PHE A 83 -2.40 -2.68 11.33
N VAL A 84 -2.99 -3.04 10.20
CA VAL A 84 -4.34 -3.65 10.17
C VAL A 84 -4.37 -4.99 10.92
N PRO A 85 -3.46 -5.96 10.70
CA PRO A 85 -3.43 -7.19 11.49
C PRO A 85 -3.21 -6.92 12.98
N SER A 86 -2.29 -6.01 13.31
CA SER A 86 -1.98 -5.64 14.70
C SER A 86 -3.20 -5.03 15.40
N PHE A 87 -3.93 -4.18 14.69
CA PHE A 87 -5.18 -3.58 15.15
C PHE A 87 -6.25 -4.64 15.38
N ILE A 88 -6.45 -5.58 14.43
CA ILE A 88 -7.43 -6.67 14.59
C ILE A 88 -7.11 -7.53 15.81
N VAL A 89 -5.83 -7.87 16.04
CA VAL A 89 -5.40 -8.63 17.22
C VAL A 89 -5.66 -7.83 18.50
N GLY A 90 -5.28 -6.56 18.54
CA GLY A 90 -5.53 -5.68 19.69
C GLY A 90 -7.00 -5.53 20.02
N SER A 91 -7.84 -5.27 19.00
CA SER A 91 -9.30 -5.19 19.15
C SER A 91 -9.92 -6.52 19.59
N SER A 92 -9.38 -7.66 19.15
CA SER A 92 -9.87 -8.97 19.58
C SER A 92 -9.56 -9.24 21.05
N ILE A 93 -8.37 -8.86 21.53
CA ILE A 93 -8.01 -8.95 22.95
C ILE A 93 -8.92 -8.06 23.79
N PHE A 94 -9.14 -6.81 23.33
CA PHE A 94 -10.06 -5.88 23.97
C PHE A 94 -11.48 -6.46 24.07
N ALA A 95 -12.02 -6.96 22.97
CA ALA A 95 -13.36 -7.55 22.93
C ALA A 95 -13.47 -8.80 23.80
N PHE A 96 -12.42 -9.63 23.84
CA PHE A 96 -12.38 -10.81 24.69
C PHE A 96 -12.38 -10.43 26.18
N ASP A 97 -11.59 -9.43 26.57
CA ASP A 97 -11.51 -8.96 27.96
C ASP A 97 -12.85 -8.41 28.46
N VAL A 98 -13.50 -7.56 27.66
CA VAL A 98 -14.82 -6.99 28.00
C VAL A 98 -15.89 -8.06 28.17
N ASN A 99 -15.88 -9.09 27.30
CA ASN A 99 -16.89 -10.15 27.30
C ASN A 99 -16.66 -11.26 28.33
N SER A 100 -15.40 -11.51 28.71
CA SER A 100 -15.05 -12.66 29.57
C SER A 100 -14.80 -12.26 31.03
N ASN A 101 -14.38 -11.03 31.29
CA ASN A 101 -13.99 -10.59 32.62
C ASN A 101 -15.01 -9.61 33.22
N SER A 102 -15.35 -9.85 34.49
CA SER A 102 -16.06 -8.87 35.33
C SER A 102 -15.27 -7.56 35.42
N PRO A 103 -15.92 -6.39 35.62
CA PRO A 103 -15.25 -5.09 35.62
C PRO A 103 -14.00 -5.01 36.52
N GLY A 104 -14.00 -5.67 37.68
CA GLY A 104 -12.85 -5.70 38.59
C GLY A 104 -11.67 -6.59 38.17
N ASN A 105 -11.81 -7.39 37.10
CA ASN A 105 -10.77 -8.31 36.60
C ASN A 105 -10.37 -8.02 35.14
N ARG A 106 -10.79 -6.86 34.60
CA ARG A 106 -10.40 -6.40 33.28
C ARG A 106 -8.98 -5.84 33.31
N PHE A 107 -8.35 -5.74 32.15
CA PHE A 107 -7.09 -5.01 32.05
C PHE A 107 -7.31 -3.52 32.38
N ASP A 108 -6.38 -2.88 33.11
CA ASP A 108 -6.49 -1.49 33.57
C ASP A 108 -6.87 -0.52 32.44
N PHE A 109 -6.27 -0.69 31.26
CA PHE A 109 -6.56 0.16 30.10
C PHE A 109 -7.97 -0.05 29.53
N VAL A 110 -8.48 -1.29 29.54
CA VAL A 110 -9.83 -1.63 29.09
C VAL A 110 -10.83 -1.04 30.06
N GLN A 111 -10.61 -1.24 31.37
CA GLN A 111 -11.48 -0.70 32.41
C GLN A 111 -11.56 0.82 32.32
N LYS A 112 -10.43 1.50 32.15
CA LYS A 112 -10.40 2.95 31.95
C LYS A 112 -11.21 3.39 30.73
N LEU A 113 -11.03 2.75 29.58
CA LEU A 113 -11.77 3.07 28.35
C LEU A 113 -13.28 2.83 28.50
N VAL A 114 -13.68 1.78 29.22
CA VAL A 114 -15.09 1.51 29.49
C VAL A 114 -15.67 2.58 30.42
N THR A 115 -15.00 2.91 31.53
CA THR A 115 -15.45 3.98 32.43
C THR A 115 -15.54 5.33 31.69
N ASP A 116 -14.52 5.70 30.91
CA ASP A 116 -14.52 6.92 30.10
C ASP A 116 -15.72 6.93 29.12
N SER A 117 -16.07 5.78 28.53
CA SER A 117 -17.22 5.66 27.64
C SER A 117 -18.56 5.78 28.36
N GLU A 118 -18.66 5.30 29.60
CA GLU A 118 -19.86 5.43 30.44
C GLU A 118 -20.07 6.88 30.90
N GLU A 119 -18.99 7.59 31.24
CA GLU A 119 -19.03 9.02 31.61
C GLU A 119 -19.45 9.92 30.44
N LEU A 120 -18.95 9.64 29.23
CA LEU A 120 -19.27 10.41 28.04
C LEU A 120 -20.66 10.06 27.47
N GLY A 121 -21.17 8.87 27.74
CA GLY A 121 -22.46 8.39 27.27
C GLY A 121 -22.63 8.58 25.75
N VAL A 122 -23.74 9.18 25.32
CA VAL A 122 -24.05 9.39 23.90
C VAL A 122 -23.07 10.37 23.22
N LEU A 123 -22.39 11.23 23.97
CA LEU A 123 -21.49 12.24 23.40
C LEU A 123 -20.29 11.61 22.69
N ILE A 124 -19.87 10.39 23.07
CA ILE A 124 -18.78 9.68 22.40
C ILE A 124 -19.17 9.21 20.99
N ALA A 125 -20.46 9.07 20.69
CA ALA A 125 -20.92 8.58 19.40
C ALA A 125 -20.53 9.52 18.25
N LEU A 126 -20.60 10.85 18.46
CA LEU A 126 -20.28 11.83 17.43
C LEU A 126 -18.81 11.76 16.97
N PRO A 127 -17.78 11.85 17.85
CA PRO A 127 -16.38 11.69 17.45
C PRO A 127 -16.09 10.28 16.92
N SER A 128 -16.73 9.23 17.44
CA SER A 128 -16.56 7.87 16.92
C SER A 128 -17.07 7.73 15.48
N VAL A 129 -18.24 8.29 15.16
CA VAL A 129 -18.78 8.30 13.79
C VAL A 129 -17.90 9.13 12.87
N ALA A 130 -17.48 10.33 13.30
CA ALA A 130 -16.56 11.17 12.53
C ALA A 130 -15.24 10.44 12.22
N LEU A 131 -14.66 9.78 13.23
CA LEU A 131 -13.44 8.99 13.07
C LEU A 131 -13.66 7.80 12.10
N ALA A 132 -14.80 7.11 12.19
CA ALA A 132 -15.15 6.03 11.27
C ALA A 132 -15.26 6.52 9.82
N VAL A 133 -15.84 7.70 9.59
CA VAL A 133 -15.92 8.33 8.26
C VAL A 133 -14.51 8.65 7.74
N VAL A 134 -13.64 9.24 8.57
CA VAL A 134 -12.26 9.52 8.18
C VAL A 134 -11.52 8.23 7.80
N PHE A 135 -11.63 7.16 8.60
CA PHE A 135 -11.04 5.88 8.26
C PHE A 135 -11.59 5.28 6.97
N ALA A 136 -12.91 5.36 6.74
CA ALA A 136 -13.53 4.89 5.50
C ALA A 136 -12.99 5.65 4.27
N CYS A 137 -12.84 6.97 4.37
CA CYS A 137 -12.22 7.80 3.32
C CYS A 137 -10.76 7.42 3.08
N LEU A 138 -9.95 7.25 4.13
CA LEU A 138 -8.54 6.84 4.00
C LEU A 138 -8.41 5.45 3.37
N ILE A 139 -9.25 4.50 3.77
CA ILE A 139 -9.34 3.17 3.18
C ILE A 139 -9.67 3.28 1.69
N ARG A 140 -10.65 4.11 1.33
CA ARG A 140 -11.06 4.32 -0.06
C ARG A 140 -9.91 4.87 -0.91
N VAL A 141 -9.20 5.88 -0.42
CA VAL A 141 -8.01 6.44 -1.07
C VAL A 141 -6.96 5.36 -1.27
N GLN A 142 -6.66 4.57 -0.24
CA GLN A 142 -5.66 3.51 -0.30
C GLN A 142 -6.01 2.40 -1.31
N GLN A 143 -7.29 2.12 -1.53
CA GLN A 143 -7.76 1.14 -2.51
C GLN A 143 -7.66 1.64 -3.95
N LEU A 144 -7.73 2.96 -4.16
CA LEU A 144 -7.67 3.59 -5.48
C LEU A 144 -6.24 3.78 -5.98
N ARG A 145 -5.29 4.06 -5.07
CA ARG A 145 -3.89 4.32 -5.43
C ARG A 145 -3.25 3.11 -6.10
N LEU A 146 -2.63 3.36 -7.25
CA LEU A 146 -1.74 2.40 -7.89
C LEU A 146 -0.36 2.47 -7.25
N ILE A 147 0.26 1.31 -7.10
CA ILE A 147 1.57 1.20 -6.45
C ILE A 147 2.66 1.30 -7.52
N ARG A 148 2.55 0.49 -8.59
CA ARG A 148 3.51 0.44 -9.72
C ARG A 148 2.80 0.07 -11.01
N ILE A 149 3.38 0.49 -12.13
CA ILE A 149 2.99 0.03 -13.47
C ILE A 149 4.26 -0.40 -14.21
N TYR A 150 4.17 -1.57 -14.82
CA TYR A 150 5.19 -2.13 -15.69
C TYR A 150 4.69 -2.14 -17.14
N GLN A 151 5.59 -1.93 -18.08
CA GLN A 151 5.35 -2.08 -19.51
C GLN A 151 6.13 -3.29 -20.02
N ASN A 152 5.52 -4.10 -20.89
CA ASN A 152 6.20 -5.23 -21.51
C ASN A 152 7.19 -4.72 -22.57
N LYS A 153 8.41 -5.27 -22.57
CA LYS A 153 9.48 -4.93 -23.52
C LYS A 153 9.29 -5.55 -24.90
N ASN A 154 8.58 -6.68 -24.97
CA ASN A 154 8.28 -7.38 -26.22
C ASN A 154 7.01 -6.85 -26.90
N ASP A 155 6.05 -6.37 -26.11
CA ASP A 155 4.80 -5.77 -26.59
C ASP A 155 4.53 -4.44 -25.86
N ALA A 156 4.77 -3.32 -26.54
CA ALA A 156 4.60 -2.00 -25.96
C ALA A 156 3.15 -1.71 -25.54
N GLU A 157 2.16 -2.39 -26.13
CA GLU A 157 0.73 -2.21 -25.86
C GLU A 157 0.27 -2.94 -24.58
N GLN A 158 1.10 -3.81 -24.02
CA GLN A 158 0.79 -4.60 -22.83
C GLN A 158 1.42 -4.02 -21.56
N PHE A 159 0.59 -3.85 -20.54
CA PHE A 159 0.98 -3.30 -19.26
C PHE A 159 0.54 -4.20 -18.09
N MET A 160 1.20 -4.01 -16.95
CA MET A 160 0.87 -4.68 -15.70
C MET A 160 0.81 -3.65 -14.58
N ALA A 161 -0.36 -3.50 -13.96
CA ALA A 161 -0.57 -2.67 -12.79
C ALA A 161 -0.42 -3.51 -11.51
N ILE A 162 0.32 -2.98 -10.55
CA ILE A 162 0.38 -3.49 -9.18
C ILE A 162 -0.48 -2.59 -8.31
N ARG A 163 -1.54 -3.18 -7.76
CA ARG A 163 -2.52 -2.50 -6.90
C ARG A 163 -2.67 -3.20 -5.56
N SER A 164 -3.27 -2.50 -4.60
CA SER A 164 -3.76 -3.12 -3.37
C SER A 164 -5.13 -3.78 -3.61
N LYS A 165 -5.29 -5.01 -3.12
CA LYS A 165 -6.55 -5.75 -3.04
C LYS A 165 -6.83 -6.01 -1.56
N PHE A 166 -8.04 -5.67 -1.11
CA PHE A 166 -8.42 -5.73 0.30
C PHE A 166 -7.48 -4.98 1.25
N ILE A 167 -6.85 -3.90 0.78
CA ILE A 167 -5.95 -3.02 1.55
C ILE A 167 -4.59 -3.67 1.90
N VAL A 168 -4.56 -4.97 2.21
CA VAL A 168 -3.38 -5.67 2.75
C VAL A 168 -2.68 -6.61 1.76
N LYS A 169 -3.33 -7.00 0.65
CA LYS A 169 -2.73 -7.89 -0.36
C LYS A 169 -2.35 -7.11 -1.61
N GLN A 170 -1.21 -7.43 -2.21
CA GLN A 170 -0.89 -6.92 -3.55
C GLN A 170 -1.59 -7.78 -4.60
N HIS A 171 -2.04 -7.16 -5.69
CA HIS A 171 -2.64 -7.82 -6.83
C HIS A 171 -2.05 -7.27 -8.12
N LYS A 172 -1.72 -8.19 -9.04
CA LYS A 172 -1.24 -7.88 -10.38
C LYS A 172 -2.43 -7.92 -11.33
N GLU A 173 -2.60 -6.88 -12.11
CA GLU A 173 -3.65 -6.76 -13.12
C GLU A 173 -2.97 -6.47 -14.45
N LEU A 174 -3.06 -7.42 -15.39
CA LEU A 174 -2.60 -7.23 -16.76
C LEU A 174 -3.69 -6.48 -17.52
N PHE A 175 -3.29 -5.47 -18.29
CA PHE A 175 -4.20 -4.68 -19.10
C PHE A 175 -3.50 -4.26 -20.38
N ARG A 176 -4.31 -3.97 -21.39
CA ARG A 176 -3.82 -3.39 -22.65
C ARG A 176 -4.11 -1.90 -22.70
N ARG A 177 -3.37 -1.19 -23.54
CA ARG A 177 -3.51 0.26 -23.73
C ARG A 177 -4.93 0.70 -24.12
N ASP A 178 -5.62 -0.08 -24.94
CA ASP A 178 -7.00 0.17 -25.38
C ASP A 178 -8.01 0.08 -24.23
N GLU A 179 -7.65 -0.59 -23.13
CA GLU A 179 -8.46 -0.71 -21.92
C GLU A 179 -8.18 0.43 -20.92
N THR A 180 -7.33 1.40 -21.27
CA THR A 180 -6.98 2.52 -20.39
C THR A 180 -7.45 3.88 -20.88
N THR A 181 -8.06 4.62 -19.96
CA THR A 181 -8.55 5.98 -20.22
C THR A 181 -8.23 6.89 -19.04
N GLY A 182 -7.73 8.09 -19.34
CA GLY A 182 -7.56 9.15 -18.35
C GLY A 182 -8.85 9.97 -18.19
N PHE A 183 -9.19 10.29 -16.96
CA PHE A 183 -10.26 11.24 -16.65
C PHE A 183 -9.65 12.49 -16.00
N TYR A 184 -9.72 13.60 -16.71
CA TYR A 184 -9.42 14.91 -16.16
C TYR A 184 -10.75 15.58 -15.82
N PHE A 185 -10.96 15.86 -14.53
CA PHE A 185 -12.12 16.67 -14.13
C PHE A 185 -11.90 18.09 -14.66
N ALA A 186 -12.93 18.65 -15.26
CA ALA A 186 -12.88 19.98 -15.87
C ALA A 186 -12.50 21.06 -14.84
N ASP A 187 -11.95 22.16 -15.35
CA ASP A 187 -11.46 23.28 -14.54
C ASP A 187 -12.56 24.04 -13.77
N ASP A 188 -13.83 23.68 -13.95
CA ASP A 188 -15.00 24.36 -13.40
C ASP A 188 -15.25 24.09 -11.91
N GLN A 189 -14.55 23.12 -11.32
CA GLN A 189 -14.67 22.81 -9.89
C GLN A 189 -13.63 23.57 -9.05
N THR A 190 -14.06 24.04 -7.88
CA THR A 190 -13.16 24.60 -6.86
C THR A 190 -12.06 23.59 -6.54
N ASP A 191 -10.82 24.05 -6.42
CA ASP A 191 -9.63 23.19 -6.31
C ASP A 191 -9.79 22.10 -5.25
N GLY A 192 -10.40 22.43 -4.10
CA GLY A 192 -10.66 21.47 -3.03
C GLY A 192 -11.61 20.33 -3.41
N VAL A 193 -12.70 20.63 -4.13
CA VAL A 193 -13.67 19.61 -4.58
C VAL A 193 -13.04 18.74 -5.65
N ARG A 194 -12.31 19.35 -6.58
CA ARG A 194 -11.61 18.62 -7.65
C ARG A 194 -10.60 17.63 -7.07
N VAL A 195 -9.79 18.09 -6.12
CA VAL A 195 -8.81 17.26 -5.41
C VAL A 195 -9.52 16.13 -4.66
N ALA A 196 -10.60 16.42 -3.92
CA ALA A 196 -11.38 15.40 -3.23
C ALA A 196 -11.97 14.36 -4.20
N MET A 197 -12.49 14.79 -5.35
CA MET A 197 -13.04 13.90 -6.37
C MET A 197 -11.95 13.04 -7.02
N HIS A 198 -10.78 13.59 -7.31
CA HIS A 198 -9.63 12.80 -7.75
C HIS A 198 -9.24 11.72 -6.72
N PHE A 199 -9.23 12.05 -5.44
CA PHE A 199 -8.91 11.10 -4.37
C PHE A 199 -10.00 10.04 -4.14
N LEU A 200 -11.28 10.36 -4.36
CA LEU A 200 -12.41 9.46 -4.08
C LEU A 200 -12.87 8.63 -5.28
N LEU A 201 -12.69 9.15 -6.50
CA LEU A 201 -13.12 8.50 -7.74
C LEU A 201 -11.95 7.97 -8.56
N GLY A 202 -10.74 8.52 -8.39
CA GLY A 202 -9.60 8.26 -9.26
C GLY A 202 -9.58 9.16 -10.50
N ASN A 203 -8.45 9.16 -11.21
CA ASN A 203 -8.20 9.92 -12.44
C ASN A 203 -7.84 9.04 -13.64
N ILE A 204 -7.73 7.73 -13.46
CA ILE A 204 -7.51 6.77 -14.54
C ILE A 204 -8.51 5.62 -14.39
N GLN A 205 -8.96 5.05 -15.51
CA GLN A 205 -9.62 3.76 -15.55
C GLN A 205 -8.74 2.76 -16.28
N ILE A 206 -8.51 1.63 -15.62
CA ILE A 206 -7.81 0.47 -16.14
C ILE A 206 -8.85 -0.66 -16.20
N GLY A 207 -9.22 -1.04 -17.41
CA GLY A 207 -10.33 -1.97 -17.66
C GLY A 207 -11.65 -1.46 -17.06
N SER A 208 -12.22 -2.21 -16.14
CA SER A 208 -13.49 -1.87 -15.47
C SER A 208 -13.31 -1.09 -14.16
N ARG A 209 -12.08 -0.81 -13.73
CA ARG A 209 -11.80 -0.24 -12.41
C ARG A 209 -11.14 1.13 -12.52
N LYS A 210 -11.62 2.05 -11.68
CA LYS A 210 -10.99 3.35 -11.48
C LYS A 210 -9.84 3.24 -10.48
N SER A 211 -8.81 4.03 -10.74
CA SER A 211 -7.58 4.13 -9.98
C SER A 211 -7.09 5.56 -9.96
N MET A 212 -6.19 5.84 -9.02
CA MET A 212 -5.53 7.13 -8.90
C MET A 212 -4.04 6.96 -9.25
N ILE A 213 -3.58 7.79 -10.19
CA ILE A 213 -2.17 7.99 -10.54
C ILE A 213 -1.76 9.43 -10.24
N ILE A 214 -0.46 9.65 -10.10
CA ILE A 214 0.16 10.97 -9.93
C ILE A 214 1.17 11.09 -11.07
N ASP A 215 1.04 12.13 -11.88
CA ASP A 215 1.77 12.25 -13.15
C ASP A 215 3.30 12.29 -12.95
N ASP A 216 3.76 12.92 -11.87
CA ASP A 216 5.19 13.02 -11.50
C ASP A 216 5.83 11.68 -11.10
N MET A 217 5.02 10.64 -10.88
CA MET A 217 5.50 9.31 -10.47
C MET A 217 5.82 8.39 -11.67
N PHE A 218 5.59 8.87 -12.90
CA PHE A 218 6.03 8.19 -14.11
C PHE A 218 7.53 8.41 -14.35
N ARG A 219 8.17 7.45 -15.01
CA ARG A 219 9.59 7.52 -15.38
C ARG A 219 9.87 8.70 -16.30
N ALA A 220 8.94 8.97 -17.20
CA ALA A 220 8.90 10.14 -18.07
C ALA A 220 7.49 10.30 -18.64
N ASN A 221 7.15 11.53 -19.06
CA ASN A 221 5.81 11.88 -19.54
C ASN A 221 5.38 11.08 -20.78
N ASN A 222 6.32 10.66 -21.63
CA ASN A 222 6.03 9.85 -22.81
C ASN A 222 5.44 8.48 -22.48
N TYR A 223 5.86 7.84 -21.38
CA TYR A 223 5.27 6.57 -20.92
C TYR A 223 3.81 6.73 -20.54
N ARG A 224 3.52 7.80 -19.78
CA ARG A 224 2.16 8.15 -19.36
C ARG A 224 1.27 8.44 -20.56
N SER A 225 1.68 9.39 -21.41
CA SER A 225 0.88 9.79 -22.57
C SER A 225 0.67 8.65 -23.55
N TYR A 226 1.64 7.75 -23.72
CA TYR A 226 1.47 6.57 -24.56
C TYR A 226 0.46 5.60 -23.95
N MET A 227 0.60 5.27 -22.66
CA MET A 227 -0.34 4.40 -21.93
C MET A 227 -1.77 4.97 -21.98
N LEU A 228 -1.95 6.28 -21.79
CA LEU A 228 -3.26 6.95 -21.75
C LEU A 228 -3.86 7.29 -23.12
N ASN A 229 -3.32 6.74 -24.21
CA ASN A 229 -3.78 7.02 -25.58
C ASN A 229 -3.64 8.48 -26.06
N GLU A 230 -2.80 9.30 -25.40
CA GLU A 230 -2.55 10.69 -25.80
C GLU A 230 -1.51 10.80 -26.92
N THR A 231 -0.63 9.81 -27.07
CA THR A 231 0.33 9.71 -28.18
C THR A 231 0.36 8.31 -28.79
N SER A 232 0.60 8.21 -30.10
CA SER A 232 0.77 6.94 -30.81
C SER A 232 2.22 6.44 -30.79
N VAL A 233 3.18 7.25 -30.34
CA VAL A 233 4.61 6.92 -30.38
C VAL A 233 5.01 6.11 -29.14
N PRO A 234 5.46 4.85 -29.29
CA PRO A 234 5.89 4.05 -28.16
C PRO A 234 7.18 4.62 -27.54
N PRO A 235 7.31 4.61 -26.20
CA PRO A 235 8.53 5.02 -25.53
C PRO A 235 9.67 4.02 -25.83
N ARG A 236 10.92 4.52 -25.82
CA ARG A 236 12.11 3.66 -25.94
C ARG A 236 12.40 2.99 -24.60
N LEU A 237 12.32 1.66 -24.56
CA LEU A 237 12.49 0.81 -23.37
C LEU A 237 13.95 0.42 -23.11
#